data_AF-A0A3M8ELM9-F1
#
_entry.id   AF-A0A3M8ELM9-F1
#
_cell.length_a   1.000
_cell.length_b   1.000
_cell.length_c   1.000
_cell.angle_alpha   90.00
_cell.angle_beta   90.00
_cell.angle_gamma   90.00
#
_symmetry.space_group_name_H-M   'P 1'
#
loop_
_entity.id
_entity.type
_entity.pdbx_description
1 polymer ?
#
loop_
_entity_poly.entity_id
_entity_poly.type
_entity_poly.pdbx_seq_one_letter_code
_entity_poly.pdbx_strand_id
1 'polypeptide(L)'
;MNLIRLLAVATITLFTIPAFCAEGIVITCVGDIMLAGSATTTLARTGFDYPFAKTTHELRQADITMGNLETPLTRRGREFRDKTFRFRADPEAAAALKRAGFSVLTLANNHMMDYGEEGLKDTLATLSRHGIAHTGAGASLADARRETMVGVRGKRVALLAYSLTYPAEFYAGANRAGTAPGYAAHVREDIRRVRTEADYVVVSFHWGAERAEFPKQYQVEAARQAIDAGADAIIGHHPHVLQGIEFYRGKPILYSLGNFAFGSRSAAADRSAMARLTLSGDGCTVELIPLNVLHRETRFQPEILAGWKGEDVIERLNRLSRPFGTVISGSAGRFTARAPGANQRLAVR
;
A
#
# COMPACT_ATOMS: atom_id res chain seq x y z
N MET A 1 61.11 23.62 39.79
CA MET A 1 60.03 23.66 38.77
C MET A 1 59.33 22.30 38.77
N ASN A 2 58.25 22.14 39.55
CA ASN A 2 57.43 20.92 39.54
C ASN A 2 56.07 21.27 38.95
N LEU A 3 55.77 20.66 37.79
CA LEU A 3 54.56 20.90 37.01
C LEU A 3 53.45 19.95 37.50
N ILE A 4 52.41 20.50 38.14
CA ILE A 4 51.21 19.77 38.55
C ILE A 4 50.34 19.56 37.29
N ARG A 5 50.10 18.31 36.90
CA ARG A 5 49.13 17.96 35.84
C ARG A 5 47.73 17.88 36.44
N LEU A 6 46.85 18.79 36.02
CA LEU A 6 45.42 18.78 36.32
C LEU A 6 44.73 17.75 35.40
N LEU A 7 44.15 16.70 35.98
CA LEU A 7 43.27 15.76 35.27
C LEU A 7 41.84 16.31 35.31
N ALA A 8 41.35 16.83 34.20
CA ALA A 8 39.95 17.20 34.02
C ALA A 8 39.12 15.94 33.76
N VAL A 9 38.28 15.57 34.72
CA VAL A 9 37.28 14.50 34.54
C VAL A 9 36.09 15.12 33.81
N ALA A 10 35.95 14.84 32.52
CA ALA A 10 34.77 15.22 31.74
C ALA A 10 33.61 14.29 32.07
N THR A 11 32.62 14.79 32.80
CA THR A 11 31.36 14.09 33.06
C THR A 11 30.55 14.06 31.77
N ILE A 12 30.52 12.90 31.09
CA ILE A 12 29.64 12.67 29.94
C ILE A 12 28.23 12.41 30.47
N THR A 13 27.37 13.42 30.46
CA THR A 13 25.95 13.25 30.72
C THR A 13 25.30 12.59 29.50
N LEU A 14 25.07 11.27 29.56
CA LEU A 14 24.28 10.57 28.55
C LEU A 14 22.82 11.07 28.64
N PHE A 15 22.40 11.88 27.69
CA PHE A 15 20.99 12.09 27.40
C PHE A 15 20.47 10.84 26.68
N THR A 16 19.85 9.92 27.41
CA THR A 16 18.98 8.91 26.80
C THR A 16 17.74 9.62 26.29
N ILE A 17 17.70 9.91 24.99
CA ILE A 17 16.45 10.25 24.31
C ILE A 17 15.59 8.99 24.44
N PRO A 18 14.41 9.03 25.09
CA PRO A 18 13.54 7.86 25.12
C PRO A 18 13.18 7.55 23.67
N ALA A 19 13.65 6.41 23.17
CA ALA A 19 13.11 5.85 21.96
C ALA A 19 11.61 5.67 22.21
N PHE A 20 10.78 6.47 21.55
CA PHE A 20 9.35 6.24 21.52
C PHE A 20 9.15 4.94 20.73
N CYS A 21 9.32 3.80 21.41
CA CYS A 21 8.90 2.51 20.92
C CYS A 21 7.39 2.61 20.78
N ALA A 22 6.92 2.92 19.56
CA ALA A 22 5.50 2.91 19.28
C ALA A 22 4.95 1.55 19.71
N GLU A 23 4.04 1.55 20.68
CA GLU A 23 3.26 0.38 21.06
C GLU A 23 2.39 0.00 19.86
N GLY A 24 2.87 -0.91 19.02
CA GLY A 24 2.14 -1.38 17.84
C GLY A 24 3.04 -1.88 16.70
N ILE A 25 2.39 -2.46 15.70
CA ILE A 25 2.98 -2.85 14.41
C ILE A 25 2.68 -1.74 13.42
N VAL A 26 3.71 -1.25 12.74
CA VAL A 26 3.57 -0.20 11.72
C VAL A 26 3.59 -0.82 10.33
N ILE A 27 2.52 -0.59 9.57
CA ILE A 27 2.41 -0.98 8.17
C ILE A 27 2.37 0.28 7.30
N THR A 28 3.38 0.48 6.44
CA THR A 28 3.31 1.50 5.39
C THR A 28 2.64 0.93 4.15
N CYS A 29 1.51 1.50 3.78
CA CYS A 29 0.76 1.20 2.57
C CYS A 29 0.98 2.33 1.55
N VAL A 30 1.29 1.96 0.31
CA VAL A 30 1.35 2.91 -0.83
C VAL A 30 0.31 2.55 -1.89
N GLY A 31 0.09 3.47 -2.82
CA GLY A 31 -0.79 3.27 -3.97
C GLY A 31 -0.27 2.29 -5.03
N ASP A 32 -0.81 2.41 -6.24
CA ASP A 32 -0.49 1.54 -7.37
C ASP A 32 0.96 1.71 -7.87
N ILE A 33 1.63 0.59 -8.10
CA ILE A 33 3.01 0.51 -8.60
C ILE A 33 3.01 -0.14 -9.98
N MET A 34 3.46 0.60 -10.99
CA MET A 34 3.60 0.12 -12.35
C MET A 34 4.91 0.63 -12.95
N LEU A 35 5.97 -0.17 -12.85
CA LEU A 35 7.33 0.16 -13.30
C LEU A 35 7.54 -0.14 -14.80
N ALA A 36 6.57 0.26 -15.62
CA ALA A 36 6.48 -0.03 -17.04
C ALA A 36 5.90 1.17 -17.82
N GLY A 37 5.30 0.92 -18.98
CA GLY A 37 4.53 1.92 -19.73
C GLY A 37 5.38 3.11 -20.16
N SER A 38 4.93 4.33 -19.85
CA SER A 38 5.65 5.55 -20.21
C SER A 38 6.94 5.77 -19.43
N ALA A 39 7.17 5.02 -18.34
CA ALA A 39 8.42 5.09 -17.57
C ALA A 39 9.53 4.20 -18.15
N THR A 40 9.23 3.23 -19.04
CA THR A 40 10.18 2.22 -19.52
C THR A 40 11.50 2.81 -19.99
N THR A 41 11.47 3.84 -20.86
CA THR A 41 12.68 4.49 -21.37
C THR A 41 13.46 5.21 -20.27
N THR A 42 12.77 5.84 -19.31
CA THR A 42 13.43 6.49 -18.18
C THR A 42 14.12 5.44 -17.31
N LEU A 43 13.41 4.38 -16.92
CA LEU A 43 13.92 3.32 -16.06
C LEU A 43 15.10 2.58 -16.69
N ALA A 44 15.07 2.32 -18.00
CA ALA A 44 16.20 1.72 -18.72
C ALA A 44 17.47 2.58 -18.65
N ARG A 45 17.33 3.90 -18.58
CA ARG A 45 18.45 4.84 -18.50
C ARG A 45 18.92 5.12 -17.07
N THR A 46 18.00 5.20 -16.12
CA THR A 46 18.27 5.64 -14.74
C THR A 46 18.34 4.50 -13.73
N GLY A 47 17.94 3.29 -14.12
CA GLY A 47 17.79 2.14 -13.23
C GLY A 47 16.46 2.13 -12.47
N PHE A 48 16.11 0.97 -11.92
CA PHE A 48 14.85 0.74 -11.22
C PHE A 48 14.80 1.31 -9.79
N ASP A 49 15.93 1.71 -9.20
CA ASP A 49 15.94 2.43 -7.91
C ASP A 49 15.42 3.86 -8.03
N TYR A 50 15.50 4.43 -9.23
CA TYR A 50 15.21 5.84 -9.47
C TYR A 50 13.85 6.28 -8.93
N PRO A 51 12.72 5.58 -9.17
CA PRO A 51 11.42 5.99 -8.64
C PRO A 51 11.38 6.10 -7.11
N PHE A 52 12.18 5.32 -6.39
CA PHE A 52 12.09 5.20 -4.93
C PHE A 52 13.05 6.12 -4.17
N ALA A 53 14.03 6.73 -4.84
CA ALA A 53 15.13 7.43 -4.16
C ALA A 53 14.67 8.52 -3.17
N LYS A 54 13.52 9.16 -3.40
CA LYS A 54 12.96 10.21 -2.52
C LYS A 54 12.03 9.71 -1.42
N THR A 55 11.69 8.42 -1.41
CA THR A 55 10.71 7.83 -0.49
C THR A 55 11.27 6.65 0.30
N THR A 56 12.38 6.04 -0.14
CA THR A 56 13.03 4.88 0.49
C THR A 56 13.27 5.07 1.99
N HIS A 57 13.66 6.27 2.43
CA HIS A 57 13.87 6.53 3.86
C HIS A 57 12.57 6.28 4.66
N GLU A 58 11.43 6.83 4.21
CA GLU A 58 10.15 6.63 4.87
C GLU A 58 9.64 5.20 4.77
N LEU A 59 9.76 4.59 3.59
CA LEU A 59 9.33 3.22 3.35
C LEU A 59 10.03 2.22 4.29
N ARG A 60 11.28 2.49 4.70
CA ARG A 60 12.06 1.60 5.56
C ARG A 60 11.82 1.79 7.05
N GLN A 61 10.98 2.75 7.46
CA GLN A 61 10.64 2.97 8.87
C GLN A 61 9.52 2.07 9.40
N ALA A 62 8.86 1.29 8.54
CA ALA A 62 7.77 0.41 8.93
C ALA A 62 8.25 -1.03 9.16
N ASP A 63 7.48 -1.77 9.97
CA ASP A 63 7.66 -3.20 10.17
C ASP A 63 7.27 -3.97 8.90
N ILE A 64 6.23 -3.51 8.20
CA ILE A 64 5.77 -4.04 6.91
C ILE A 64 5.57 -2.87 5.94
N THR A 65 6.09 -2.99 4.72
CA THR A 65 5.82 -2.02 3.65
C THR A 65 5.18 -2.75 2.48
N MET A 66 3.99 -2.28 2.11
CA MET A 66 3.15 -2.91 1.10
C MET A 66 2.63 -1.95 0.05
N GLY A 67 2.31 -2.48 -1.13
CA GLY A 67 1.69 -1.76 -2.24
C GLY A 67 1.11 -2.74 -3.27
N ASN A 68 0.36 -2.20 -4.23
CA ASN A 68 -0.20 -2.98 -5.34
C ASN A 68 0.77 -3.00 -6.52
N LEU A 69 1.32 -4.17 -6.83
CA LEU A 69 2.16 -4.36 -8.01
C LEU A 69 1.26 -4.63 -9.21
N GLU A 70 0.97 -3.57 -9.97
CA GLU A 70 0.01 -3.57 -11.08
C GLU A 70 0.68 -3.84 -12.43
N THR A 71 1.67 -4.73 -12.43
CA THR A 71 2.33 -5.17 -13.65
C THR A 71 3.04 -6.49 -13.43
N PRO A 72 2.97 -7.44 -14.39
CA PRO A 72 3.76 -8.65 -14.33
C PRO A 72 5.25 -8.32 -14.51
N LEU A 73 6.07 -9.00 -13.73
CA LEU A 73 7.54 -9.00 -13.80
C LEU A 73 7.97 -10.18 -14.67
N THR A 74 8.09 -9.97 -15.98
CA THR A 74 8.41 -11.04 -16.92
C THR A 74 9.10 -10.53 -18.18
N ARG A 75 9.85 -11.41 -18.84
CA ARG A 75 10.33 -11.24 -20.22
C ARG A 75 9.70 -12.26 -21.17
N ARG A 76 8.79 -13.09 -20.66
CA ARG A 76 8.14 -14.21 -21.35
C ARG A 76 6.62 -13.98 -21.39
N GLY A 77 5.86 -15.02 -21.73
CA GLY A 77 4.40 -14.99 -21.77
C GLY A 77 3.83 -14.44 -23.06
N ARG A 78 2.61 -14.88 -23.36
CA ARG A 78 1.82 -14.39 -24.48
C ARG A 78 0.98 -13.20 -24.03
N GLU A 79 1.14 -12.09 -24.74
CA GLU A 79 0.35 -10.88 -24.50
C GLU A 79 -1.15 -11.15 -24.66
N PHE A 80 -1.95 -10.71 -23.69
CA PHE A 80 -3.40 -10.72 -23.75
C PHE A 80 -3.90 -9.57 -24.64
N ARG A 81 -4.35 -9.89 -25.86
CA ARG A 81 -4.63 -8.90 -26.89
C ARG A 81 -5.98 -8.19 -26.75
N ASP A 82 -6.93 -8.77 -26.01
CA ASP A 82 -8.28 -8.23 -25.86
C ASP A 82 -8.36 -7.16 -24.75
N LYS A 83 -7.39 -6.22 -24.77
CA LYS A 83 -7.27 -5.13 -23.79
C LYS A 83 -6.46 -3.96 -24.35
N THR A 84 -6.95 -2.73 -24.12
CA THR A 84 -6.35 -1.48 -24.63
C THR A 84 -5.00 -1.11 -24.02
N PHE A 85 -4.72 -1.54 -22.78
CA PHE A 85 -3.44 -1.33 -22.12
C PHE A 85 -2.92 -2.66 -21.56
N ARG A 86 -1.70 -3.04 -21.95
CA ARG A 86 -0.97 -4.15 -21.35
C ARG A 86 0.39 -3.64 -20.91
N PHE A 87 0.82 -4.04 -19.74
CA PHE A 87 2.08 -3.61 -19.15
C PHE A 87 2.96 -4.81 -18.82
N ARG A 88 4.26 -4.60 -19.02
CA ARG A 88 5.30 -5.57 -18.67
C ARG A 88 6.45 -4.80 -18.05
N ALA A 89 6.80 -5.14 -16.82
CA ALA A 89 8.01 -4.65 -16.19
C ALA A 89 9.10 -5.73 -16.24
N ASP A 90 10.34 -5.27 -16.26
CA ASP A 90 11.49 -6.15 -16.22
C ASP A 90 11.61 -6.81 -14.83
N PRO A 91 11.88 -8.13 -14.72
CA PRO A 91 12.10 -8.81 -13.45
C PRO A 91 13.14 -8.17 -12.53
N GLU A 92 14.13 -7.43 -13.07
CA GLU A 92 15.12 -6.70 -12.28
C GLU A 92 14.52 -5.62 -11.39
N ALA A 93 13.31 -5.15 -11.71
CA ALA A 93 12.57 -4.19 -10.90
C ALA A 93 12.29 -4.70 -9.46
N ALA A 94 12.20 -6.02 -9.26
CA ALA A 94 12.00 -6.61 -7.92
C ALA A 94 13.16 -6.31 -6.96
N ALA A 95 14.40 -6.24 -7.46
CA ALA A 95 15.55 -5.91 -6.63
C ALA A 95 15.46 -4.47 -6.09
N ALA A 96 14.99 -3.54 -6.92
CA ALA A 96 14.76 -2.15 -6.51
C ALA A 96 13.59 -2.02 -5.53
N LEU A 97 12.49 -2.75 -5.76
CA LEU A 97 11.37 -2.81 -4.80
C LEU A 97 11.85 -3.31 -3.42
N LYS A 98 12.66 -4.37 -3.39
CA LYS A 98 13.21 -4.87 -2.13
C LYS A 98 14.12 -3.84 -1.45
N ARG A 99 15.02 -3.19 -2.19
CA ARG A 99 15.91 -2.13 -1.64
C ARG A 99 15.16 -0.91 -1.14
N ALA A 100 14.05 -0.55 -1.80
CA ALA A 100 13.16 0.53 -1.37
C ALA A 100 12.47 0.24 -0.04
N GLY A 101 12.33 -1.04 0.33
CA GLY A 101 11.79 -1.47 1.62
C GLY A 101 10.53 -2.34 1.52
N PHE A 102 10.01 -2.60 0.31
CA PHE A 102 8.82 -3.43 0.14
C PHE A 102 9.07 -4.86 0.65
N SER A 103 8.20 -5.30 1.55
CA SER A 103 8.21 -6.66 2.12
C SER A 103 7.02 -7.49 1.66
N VAL A 104 5.89 -6.86 1.31
CA VAL A 104 4.69 -7.54 0.77
C VAL A 104 4.17 -6.77 -0.45
N LEU A 105 3.78 -7.48 -1.51
CA LEU A 105 3.10 -6.86 -2.66
C LEU A 105 1.79 -7.59 -2.97
N THR A 106 0.74 -6.82 -3.27
CA THR A 106 -0.54 -7.39 -3.71
C THR A 106 -0.55 -7.52 -5.23
N LEU A 107 -1.09 -8.63 -5.71
CA LEU A 107 -1.09 -9.00 -7.13
C LEU A 107 -2.51 -9.12 -7.72
N ALA A 108 -3.55 -8.98 -6.89
CA ALA A 108 -4.93 -9.08 -7.33
C ALA A 108 -5.36 -7.82 -8.06
N ASN A 109 -5.02 -7.69 -9.34
CA ASN A 109 -5.37 -6.55 -10.17
C ASN A 109 -5.63 -6.95 -11.62
N ASN A 110 -6.14 -6.00 -12.41
CA ASN A 110 -6.49 -6.23 -13.81
C ASN A 110 -5.27 -6.32 -14.74
N HIS A 111 -4.03 -6.12 -14.28
CA HIS A 111 -2.83 -6.13 -15.13
C HIS A 111 -1.93 -7.34 -14.92
N MET A 112 -2.05 -8.05 -13.80
CA MET A 112 -1.16 -9.17 -13.45
C MET A 112 -1.10 -10.28 -14.50
N MET A 113 -2.19 -10.50 -15.25
CA MET A 113 -2.27 -11.52 -16.30
C MET A 113 -2.12 -10.96 -17.72
N ASP A 114 -1.61 -9.73 -17.88
CA ASP A 114 -1.39 -9.11 -19.20
C ASP A 114 -0.49 -9.97 -20.12
N TYR A 115 0.36 -10.84 -19.55
CA TYR A 115 1.22 -11.79 -20.25
C TYR A 115 0.92 -13.26 -19.88
N GLY A 116 -0.32 -13.52 -19.46
CA GLY A 116 -0.84 -14.85 -19.15
C GLY A 116 -0.17 -15.53 -17.95
N GLU A 117 -0.39 -16.83 -17.84
CA GLU A 117 0.08 -17.65 -16.71
C GLU A 117 1.61 -17.67 -16.59
N GLU A 118 2.34 -17.62 -17.71
CA GLU A 118 3.80 -17.53 -17.69
C GLU A 118 4.28 -16.22 -17.06
N GLY A 119 3.62 -15.10 -17.38
CA GLY A 119 3.93 -13.80 -16.79
C GLY A 119 3.66 -13.75 -15.30
N LEU A 120 2.53 -14.32 -14.85
CA LEU A 120 2.23 -14.48 -13.43
C LEU A 120 3.28 -15.39 -12.76
N LYS A 121 3.56 -16.57 -13.31
CA LYS A 121 4.55 -17.51 -12.75
C LYS A 121 5.93 -16.88 -12.59
N ASP A 122 6.39 -16.13 -13.59
CA ASP A 122 7.64 -15.38 -13.52
C ASP A 122 7.60 -14.33 -12.43
N THR A 123 6.47 -13.64 -12.27
CA THR A 123 6.28 -12.65 -11.21
C THR A 123 6.39 -13.29 -9.83
N LEU A 124 5.64 -14.38 -9.58
CA LEU A 124 5.68 -15.10 -8.30
C LEU A 124 7.10 -15.58 -7.97
N ALA A 125 7.78 -16.22 -8.94
CA ALA A 125 9.14 -16.70 -8.76
C ALA A 125 10.14 -15.55 -8.53
N THR A 126 9.97 -14.42 -9.21
CA THR A 126 10.83 -13.25 -9.08
C THR A 126 10.68 -12.60 -7.71
N LEU A 127 9.45 -12.43 -7.21
CA LEU A 127 9.20 -11.88 -5.86
C LEU A 127 9.77 -12.79 -4.78
N SER A 128 9.51 -14.10 -4.89
CA SER A 128 10.06 -15.11 -3.97
C SER A 128 11.59 -15.08 -3.92
N ARG A 129 12.26 -15.03 -5.08
CA ARG A 129 13.74 -14.94 -5.17
C ARG A 129 14.32 -13.71 -4.45
N HIS A 130 13.58 -12.60 -4.42
CA HIS A 130 14.02 -11.35 -3.77
C HIS A 130 13.52 -11.22 -2.33
N GLY A 131 12.85 -12.24 -1.79
CA GLY A 131 12.29 -12.22 -0.44
C GLY A 131 11.23 -11.14 -0.26
N ILE A 132 10.39 -10.93 -1.29
CA ILE A 132 9.18 -10.12 -1.22
C ILE A 132 8.00 -11.09 -1.18
N ALA A 133 7.26 -11.06 -0.08
CA ALA A 133 6.04 -11.87 0.04
C ALA A 133 4.92 -11.28 -0.84
N HIS A 134 3.92 -12.09 -1.17
CA HIS A 134 2.83 -11.64 -2.04
C HIS A 134 1.51 -12.34 -1.74
N THR A 135 0.41 -11.68 -2.10
CA THR A 135 -0.95 -12.23 -1.97
C THR A 135 -1.83 -11.79 -3.14
N GLY A 136 -2.90 -12.55 -3.39
CA GLY A 136 -3.95 -12.16 -4.33
C GLY A 136 -3.77 -12.64 -5.78
N ALA A 137 -2.77 -13.49 -6.03
CA ALA A 137 -2.64 -14.23 -7.28
C ALA A 137 -1.88 -15.55 -7.02
N GLY A 138 -2.15 -16.58 -7.82
CA GLY A 138 -1.59 -17.90 -7.60
C GLY A 138 -1.79 -18.85 -8.78
N ALA A 139 -1.30 -20.08 -8.65
CA ALA A 139 -1.39 -21.12 -9.67
C ALA A 139 -2.80 -21.74 -9.77
N SER A 140 -3.66 -21.48 -8.80
CA SER A 140 -5.05 -21.92 -8.71
C SER A 140 -5.89 -20.91 -7.94
N LEU A 141 -7.20 -21.07 -7.94
CA LEU A 141 -8.12 -20.27 -7.12
C LEU A 141 -7.80 -20.40 -5.62
N ALA A 142 -7.46 -21.60 -5.17
CA ALA A 142 -7.07 -21.83 -3.78
C ALA A 142 -5.79 -21.05 -3.45
N ASP A 143 -4.77 -21.10 -4.31
CA ASP A 143 -3.51 -20.40 -4.08
C ASP A 143 -3.66 -18.88 -4.17
N ALA A 144 -4.46 -18.38 -5.12
CA ALA A 144 -4.69 -16.94 -5.28
C ALA A 144 -5.35 -16.32 -4.05
N ARG A 145 -6.24 -17.08 -3.39
CA ARG A 145 -6.97 -16.69 -2.17
C ARG A 145 -6.16 -16.84 -0.87
N ARG A 146 -4.97 -17.44 -0.91
CA ARG A 146 -4.11 -17.58 0.28
C ARG A 146 -3.58 -16.22 0.71
N GLU A 147 -3.58 -16.03 2.01
CA GLU A 147 -2.96 -14.90 2.69
C GLU A 147 -1.44 -14.99 2.63
N THR A 148 -0.82 -13.81 2.75
CA THR A 148 0.52 -13.72 3.34
C THR A 148 0.41 -13.58 4.84
N MET A 149 1.04 -14.47 5.61
CA MET A 149 1.17 -14.33 7.06
C MET A 149 2.56 -13.81 7.42
N VAL A 150 2.63 -12.63 8.05
CA VAL A 150 3.89 -12.02 8.50
C VAL A 150 3.95 -12.02 10.03
N GLY A 151 4.99 -12.65 10.57
CA GLY A 151 5.32 -12.57 12.00
C GLY A 151 6.19 -11.35 12.29
N VAL A 152 5.72 -10.42 13.11
CA VAL A 152 6.49 -9.23 13.51
C VAL A 152 6.15 -8.81 14.94
N ARG A 153 7.18 -8.47 15.73
CA ARG A 153 7.03 -8.08 17.15
C ARG A 153 6.21 -9.08 17.98
N GLY A 154 6.37 -10.38 17.72
CA GLY A 154 5.63 -11.45 18.42
C GLY A 154 4.15 -11.54 18.03
N LYS A 155 3.72 -10.85 16.98
CA LYS A 155 2.35 -10.82 16.46
C LYS A 155 2.29 -11.34 15.03
N ARG A 156 1.13 -11.86 14.63
CA ARG A 156 0.86 -12.37 13.28
C ARG A 156 -0.07 -11.42 12.53
N VAL A 157 0.39 -10.91 11.39
CA VAL A 157 -0.40 -10.07 10.49
C VAL A 157 -0.72 -10.87 9.23
N ALA A 158 -2.01 -11.13 8.98
CA ALA A 158 -2.48 -11.72 7.73
C ALA A 158 -2.80 -10.60 6.73
N LEU A 159 -2.30 -10.75 5.51
CA LEU A 159 -2.59 -9.87 4.39
C LEU A 159 -3.30 -10.66 3.29
N LEU A 160 -4.48 -10.18 2.89
CA LEU A 160 -5.28 -10.73 1.79
C LEU A 160 -5.44 -9.69 0.70
N ALA A 161 -5.62 -10.11 -0.56
CA ALA A 161 -5.87 -9.18 -1.66
C ALA A 161 -6.83 -9.77 -2.70
N TYR A 162 -7.71 -8.93 -3.24
CA TYR A 162 -8.72 -9.35 -4.21
C TYR A 162 -8.93 -8.32 -5.32
N SER A 163 -9.24 -8.82 -6.52
CA SER A 163 -9.61 -8.01 -7.68
C SER A 163 -11.12 -8.03 -7.88
N LEU A 164 -11.68 -6.84 -8.08
CA LEU A 164 -13.08 -6.60 -8.47
C LEU A 164 -13.12 -5.87 -9.83
N THR A 165 -12.11 -6.10 -10.67
CA THR A 165 -11.93 -5.42 -11.96
C THR A 165 -11.88 -6.42 -13.10
N TYR A 166 -12.23 -5.94 -14.30
CA TYR A 166 -12.15 -6.72 -15.53
C TYR A 166 -10.74 -6.66 -16.14
N PRO A 167 -10.33 -7.66 -16.94
CA PRO A 167 -11.12 -8.78 -17.45
C PRO A 167 -11.33 -9.93 -16.44
N ALA A 168 -12.50 -10.57 -16.46
CA ALA A 168 -12.83 -11.66 -15.53
C ALA A 168 -12.05 -12.95 -15.86
N GLU A 169 -11.54 -13.05 -17.08
CA GLU A 169 -10.64 -14.09 -17.57
C GLU A 169 -9.33 -14.13 -16.78
N PHE A 170 -8.97 -13.04 -16.10
CA PHE A 170 -7.77 -12.97 -15.27
C PHE A 170 -7.97 -13.62 -13.89
N TYR A 171 -9.21 -13.86 -13.48
CA TYR A 171 -9.49 -14.52 -12.22
C TYR A 171 -9.02 -15.98 -12.25
N ALA A 172 -8.38 -16.41 -11.17
CA ALA A 172 -7.94 -17.77 -10.99
C ALA A 172 -9.12 -18.75 -11.01
N GLY A 173 -8.93 -19.91 -11.63
CA GLY A 173 -9.88 -21.02 -11.63
C GLY A 173 -9.38 -22.17 -10.75
N ALA A 174 -10.19 -23.21 -10.54
CA ALA A 174 -9.82 -24.34 -9.70
C ALA A 174 -8.43 -24.92 -10.05
N ASN A 175 -8.12 -25.03 -11.34
CA ASN A 175 -6.83 -25.50 -11.87
C ASN A 175 -6.20 -24.51 -12.87
N ARG A 176 -6.51 -23.21 -12.73
CA ARG A 176 -6.03 -22.16 -13.64
C ARG A 176 -5.40 -21.03 -12.84
N ALA A 177 -4.20 -20.62 -13.25
CA ALA A 177 -3.51 -19.52 -12.60
C ALA A 177 -4.24 -18.19 -12.85
N GLY A 178 -4.14 -17.27 -11.90
CA GLY A 178 -4.82 -15.98 -12.02
C GLY A 178 -4.84 -15.19 -10.72
N THR A 179 -5.60 -14.11 -10.74
CA THR A 179 -5.83 -13.24 -9.59
C THR A 179 -7.01 -13.71 -8.75
N ALA A 180 -7.00 -13.39 -7.45
CA ALA A 180 -8.09 -13.74 -6.55
C ALA A 180 -9.33 -12.89 -6.87
N PRO A 181 -10.47 -13.50 -7.25
CA PRO A 181 -11.70 -12.75 -7.44
C PRO A 181 -12.27 -12.28 -6.11
N GLY A 182 -12.69 -11.02 -6.02
CA GLY A 182 -13.30 -10.42 -4.84
C GLY A 182 -14.75 -10.84 -4.56
N TYR A 183 -15.13 -12.07 -4.89
CA TYR A 183 -16.48 -12.57 -4.59
C TYR A 183 -16.71 -12.56 -3.08
N ALA A 184 -17.80 -11.94 -2.63
CA ALA A 184 -18.06 -11.70 -1.21
C ALA A 184 -18.03 -12.97 -0.36
N ALA A 185 -18.43 -14.12 -0.91
CA ALA A 185 -18.35 -15.41 -0.22
C ALA A 185 -16.89 -15.82 0.07
N HIS A 186 -16.01 -15.75 -0.94
CA HIS A 186 -14.58 -16.05 -0.80
C HIS A 186 -13.93 -15.13 0.23
N VAL A 187 -14.12 -13.82 0.06
CA VAL A 187 -13.55 -12.79 0.94
C VAL A 187 -13.93 -13.05 2.41
N ARG A 188 -15.21 -13.30 2.70
CA ARG A 188 -15.65 -13.57 4.08
C ARG A 188 -15.11 -14.88 4.63
N GLU A 189 -15.11 -15.94 3.82
CA GLU A 189 -14.57 -17.25 4.20
C GLU A 189 -13.09 -17.14 4.57
N ASP A 190 -12.30 -16.50 3.71
CA ASP A 190 -10.86 -16.35 3.88
C ASP A 190 -10.53 -15.49 5.10
N ILE A 191 -11.21 -14.35 5.28
CA ILE A 191 -11.02 -13.49 6.46
C ILE A 191 -11.33 -14.26 7.74
N ARG A 192 -12.47 -14.96 7.81
CA ARG A 192 -12.85 -15.73 9.01
C ARG A 192 -11.87 -16.85 9.31
N ARG A 193 -11.38 -17.54 8.27
CA ARG A 193 -10.34 -18.57 8.40
C ARG A 193 -9.08 -17.97 9.01
N VAL A 194 -8.50 -16.94 8.40
CA VAL A 194 -7.22 -16.37 8.86
C VAL A 194 -7.33 -15.65 10.20
N ARG A 195 -8.49 -15.11 10.55
CA ARG A 195 -8.72 -14.41 11.83
C ARG A 195 -8.49 -15.31 13.05
N THR A 196 -8.68 -16.63 12.91
CA THR A 196 -8.40 -17.61 13.98
C THR A 196 -6.90 -17.77 14.27
N GLU A 197 -6.05 -17.35 13.34
CA GLU A 197 -4.60 -17.45 13.43
C GLU A 197 -3.93 -16.08 13.52
N ALA A 198 -4.45 -15.05 12.88
CA ALA A 198 -3.84 -13.73 12.88
C ALA A 198 -4.22 -12.91 14.13
N ASP A 199 -3.28 -12.10 14.62
CA ASP A 199 -3.57 -10.99 15.54
C ASP A 199 -4.24 -9.83 14.79
N TYR A 200 -3.83 -9.59 13.54
CA TYR A 200 -4.38 -8.53 12.69
C TYR A 200 -4.62 -9.02 11.25
N VAL A 201 -5.71 -8.58 10.63
CA VAL A 201 -6.05 -8.91 9.24
C VAL A 201 -6.17 -7.64 8.39
N VAL A 202 -5.30 -7.48 7.40
CA VAL A 202 -5.35 -6.36 6.44
C VAL A 202 -5.80 -6.88 5.08
N VAL A 203 -6.79 -6.23 4.48
CA VAL A 203 -7.34 -6.65 3.19
C VAL A 203 -7.14 -5.56 2.16
N SER A 204 -6.56 -5.93 1.02
CA SER A 204 -6.41 -5.05 -0.14
C SER A 204 -7.47 -5.38 -1.20
N PHE A 205 -8.03 -4.35 -1.82
CA PHE A 205 -8.93 -4.50 -2.96
C PHE A 205 -8.49 -3.63 -4.12
N HIS A 206 -8.54 -4.20 -5.31
CA HIS A 206 -8.35 -3.49 -6.56
C HIS A 206 -9.70 -3.37 -7.26
N TRP A 207 -10.29 -2.17 -7.29
CA TRP A 207 -11.72 -1.97 -7.52
C TRP A 207 -12.11 -0.58 -8.06
N GLY A 208 -13.39 -0.38 -8.31
CA GLY A 208 -13.94 0.93 -8.66
C GLY A 208 -13.81 1.23 -10.15
N ALA A 209 -13.64 2.50 -10.47
CA ALA A 209 -13.42 2.96 -11.83
C ALA A 209 -12.24 3.94 -11.85
N GLU A 210 -11.42 3.86 -12.89
CA GLU A 210 -10.32 4.78 -13.08
C GLU A 210 -10.79 6.24 -13.03
N ARG A 211 -10.05 7.05 -12.27
CA ARG A 211 -10.26 8.50 -12.07
C ARG A 211 -11.56 8.88 -11.36
N ALA A 212 -12.33 7.92 -10.85
CA ALA A 212 -13.48 8.23 -10.00
C ALA A 212 -13.00 8.68 -8.61
N GLU A 213 -13.32 9.91 -8.21
CA GLU A 213 -12.90 10.46 -6.91
C GLU A 213 -13.72 9.93 -5.72
N PHE A 214 -14.92 9.39 -5.97
CA PHE A 214 -15.78 8.82 -4.95
C PHE A 214 -15.95 7.31 -5.16
N PRO A 215 -15.90 6.51 -4.09
CA PRO A 215 -16.12 5.07 -4.21
C PRO A 215 -17.55 4.79 -4.66
N LYS A 216 -17.71 3.78 -5.51
CA LYS A 216 -19.02 3.22 -5.86
C LYS A 216 -19.62 2.51 -4.66
N GLN A 217 -20.95 2.41 -4.60
CA GLN A 217 -21.66 1.77 -3.49
C GLN A 217 -21.16 0.35 -3.19
N TYR A 218 -20.88 -0.46 -4.21
CA TYR A 218 -20.37 -1.81 -4.00
C TYR A 218 -18.98 -1.84 -3.34
N GLN A 219 -18.13 -0.82 -3.54
CA GLN A 219 -16.83 -0.73 -2.87
C GLN A 219 -17.05 -0.53 -1.36
N VAL A 220 -17.98 0.35 -1.00
CA VAL A 220 -18.37 0.62 0.40
C VAL A 220 -18.94 -0.65 1.04
N GLU A 221 -19.85 -1.33 0.36
CA GLU A 221 -20.46 -2.57 0.85
C GLU A 221 -19.43 -3.69 1.01
N ALA A 222 -18.55 -3.91 0.03
CA ALA A 222 -17.51 -4.92 0.09
C ALA A 222 -16.51 -4.65 1.23
N ALA A 223 -16.09 -3.40 1.40
CA ALA A 223 -15.17 -3.01 2.47
C ALA A 223 -15.78 -3.22 3.86
N ARG A 224 -17.02 -2.77 4.06
CA ARG A 224 -17.74 -2.96 5.33
C ARG A 224 -17.98 -4.45 5.63
N GLN A 225 -18.35 -5.25 4.63
CA GLN A 225 -18.49 -6.70 4.79
C GLN A 225 -17.18 -7.40 5.16
N ALA A 226 -16.04 -6.92 4.65
CA ALA A 226 -14.72 -7.43 5.03
C ALA A 226 -14.38 -7.10 6.50
N ILE A 227 -14.66 -5.87 6.95
CA ILE A 227 -14.53 -5.48 8.36
C ILE A 227 -15.46 -6.33 9.24
N ASP A 228 -16.72 -6.52 8.84
CA ASP A 228 -17.69 -7.36 9.56
C ASP A 228 -17.26 -8.84 9.64
N ALA A 229 -16.48 -9.32 8.67
CA ALA A 229 -15.92 -10.67 8.68
C ALA A 229 -14.69 -10.81 9.60
N GLY A 230 -14.09 -9.71 10.06
CA GLY A 230 -12.95 -9.70 10.98
C GLY A 230 -11.70 -9.00 10.45
N ALA A 231 -11.78 -8.25 9.34
CA ALA A 231 -10.67 -7.40 8.90
C ALA A 231 -10.45 -6.20 9.84
N ASP A 232 -9.19 -5.81 10.03
CA ASP A 232 -8.76 -4.70 10.86
C ASP A 232 -8.49 -3.42 10.06
N ALA A 233 -8.17 -3.55 8.77
CA ALA A 233 -8.00 -2.41 7.88
C ALA A 233 -8.22 -2.83 6.42
N ILE A 234 -8.74 -1.89 5.62
CA ILE A 234 -8.95 -2.08 4.18
C ILE A 234 -8.14 -1.05 3.38
N ILE A 235 -7.38 -1.52 2.38
CA ILE A 235 -6.59 -0.68 1.45
C ILE A 235 -7.10 -0.86 0.03
N GLY A 236 -7.63 0.21 -0.56
CA GLY A 236 -8.13 0.23 -1.93
C GLY A 236 -7.11 0.74 -2.95
N HIS A 237 -7.24 0.24 -4.17
CA HIS A 237 -6.37 0.47 -5.33
C HIS A 237 -7.22 0.51 -6.61
N HIS A 238 -6.63 0.93 -7.74
CA HIS A 238 -7.19 1.02 -9.11
C HIS A 238 -7.74 2.39 -9.56
N PRO A 239 -8.42 3.22 -8.75
CA PRO A 239 -8.90 4.51 -9.24
C PRO A 239 -7.78 5.43 -9.76
N HIS A 240 -6.51 5.15 -9.42
CA HIS A 240 -5.32 5.95 -9.74
C HIS A 240 -5.35 7.41 -9.22
N VAL A 241 -6.39 7.75 -8.48
CA VAL A 241 -6.60 9.03 -7.79
C VAL A 241 -6.98 8.74 -6.34
N LEU A 242 -6.82 9.74 -5.48
CA LEU A 242 -7.24 9.64 -4.09
C LEU A 242 -8.77 9.46 -4.00
N GLN A 243 -9.20 8.59 -3.09
CA GLN A 243 -10.59 8.50 -2.64
C GLN A 243 -10.63 8.71 -1.13
N GLY A 244 -11.82 9.01 -0.59
CA GLY A 244 -12.02 9.29 0.83
C GLY A 244 -11.61 8.14 1.76
N ILE A 245 -11.51 8.46 3.04
CA ILE A 245 -11.23 7.51 4.12
C ILE A 245 -12.47 7.41 5.01
N GLU A 246 -12.83 6.19 5.38
CA GLU A 246 -13.92 5.88 6.29
C GLU A 246 -13.38 5.15 7.52
N PHE A 247 -13.93 5.45 8.70
CA PHE A 247 -13.80 4.57 9.86
C PHE A 247 -15.12 3.84 10.10
N TYR A 248 -15.18 2.57 9.74
CA TYR A 248 -16.34 1.72 9.95
C TYR A 248 -16.09 0.82 11.16
N ARG A 249 -16.95 0.92 12.20
CA ARG A 249 -16.76 0.21 13.48
C ARG A 249 -15.37 0.43 14.11
N GLY A 250 -14.83 1.64 13.95
CA GLY A 250 -13.50 2.02 14.45
C GLY A 250 -12.33 1.49 13.62
N LYS A 251 -12.57 0.77 12.51
CA LYS A 251 -11.54 0.24 11.63
C LYS A 251 -11.43 1.08 10.35
N PRO A 252 -10.22 1.41 9.89
CA PRO A 252 -10.04 2.27 8.73
C PRO A 252 -10.27 1.54 7.40
N ILE A 253 -10.91 2.24 6.47
CA ILE A 253 -11.09 1.89 5.07
C ILE A 253 -10.53 3.04 4.26
N LEU A 254 -9.41 2.80 3.56
CA LEU A 254 -8.81 3.76 2.65
C LEU A 254 -9.22 3.37 1.23
N TYR A 255 -10.20 4.04 0.63
CA TYR A 255 -10.80 3.57 -0.63
C TYR A 255 -9.86 3.65 -1.84
N SER A 256 -8.89 4.57 -1.82
CA SER A 256 -7.78 4.63 -2.77
C SER A 256 -6.68 5.57 -2.27
N LEU A 257 -5.43 5.11 -2.31
CA LEU A 257 -4.24 5.93 -2.05
C LEU A 257 -3.71 6.67 -3.29
N GLY A 258 -4.33 6.43 -4.45
CA GLY A 258 -3.84 6.89 -5.74
C GLY A 258 -2.66 6.05 -6.25
N ASN A 259 -1.78 6.67 -7.01
CA ASN A 259 -0.58 6.04 -7.55
C ASN A 259 0.60 6.19 -6.59
N PHE A 260 1.58 5.30 -6.70
CA PHE A 260 2.91 5.51 -6.13
C PHE A 260 3.93 5.67 -7.26
N ALA A 261 4.77 4.67 -7.51
CA ALA A 261 5.67 4.66 -8.65
C ALA A 261 4.96 4.10 -9.88
N PHE A 262 4.25 4.97 -10.61
CA PHE A 262 3.36 4.57 -11.71
C PHE A 262 3.76 5.24 -13.03
N GLY A 263 4.16 4.43 -14.01
CA GLY A 263 4.63 4.85 -15.33
C GLY A 263 3.55 5.32 -16.30
N SER A 264 2.67 6.23 -15.88
CA SER A 264 1.67 6.89 -16.71
C SER A 264 1.94 8.38 -16.85
N ARG A 265 1.55 8.96 -17.99
CA ARG A 265 1.60 10.42 -18.21
C ARG A 265 0.25 11.12 -17.99
N SER A 266 -0.71 10.42 -17.37
CA SER A 266 -2.01 10.99 -17.05
C SER A 266 -1.87 12.23 -16.17
N ALA A 267 -2.50 13.34 -16.58
CA ALA A 267 -2.57 14.55 -15.76
C ALA A 267 -3.60 14.43 -14.61
N ALA A 268 -4.48 13.43 -14.66
CA ALA A 268 -5.50 13.21 -13.63
C ALA A 268 -4.92 12.55 -12.36
N ALA A 269 -3.84 11.79 -12.49
CA ALA A 269 -3.13 11.16 -11.37
C ALA A 269 -2.01 12.11 -10.89
N ASP A 270 -2.41 13.16 -10.17
CA ASP A 270 -1.53 14.29 -9.83
C ASP A 270 -0.97 14.23 -8.40
N ARG A 271 -1.80 13.79 -7.45
CA ARG A 271 -1.51 13.71 -6.02
C ARG A 271 -1.91 12.36 -5.47
N SER A 272 -1.18 11.90 -4.46
CA SER A 272 -1.41 10.61 -3.82
C SER A 272 -0.98 10.69 -2.35
N ALA A 273 -1.05 9.59 -1.61
CA ALA A 273 -0.59 9.53 -0.24
C ALA A 273 0.03 8.17 0.07
N MET A 274 1.04 8.14 0.95
CA MET A 274 1.36 6.93 1.72
C MET A 274 0.54 6.95 3.00
N ALA A 275 0.09 5.79 3.45
CA ALA A 275 -0.57 5.63 4.74
C ALA A 275 0.26 4.75 5.66
N ARG A 276 0.52 5.20 6.88
CA ARG A 276 1.10 4.39 7.96
C ARG A 276 -0.01 3.98 8.90
N LEU A 277 -0.30 2.69 8.92
CA LEU A 277 -1.21 2.07 9.86
C LEU A 277 -0.41 1.61 11.08
N THR A 278 -0.75 2.11 12.26
CA THR A 278 -0.22 1.57 13.52
C THR A 278 -1.29 0.71 14.17
N LEU A 279 -1.09 -0.61 14.13
CA LEU A 279 -1.97 -1.62 14.69
C LEU A 279 -1.52 -1.95 16.12
N SER A 280 -2.40 -1.75 17.10
CA SER A 280 -2.12 -2.03 18.52
C SER A 280 -3.34 -2.66 19.20
N GLY A 281 -3.26 -2.91 20.51
CA GLY A 281 -4.41 -3.37 21.30
C GLY A 281 -5.55 -2.35 21.36
N ASP A 282 -5.24 -1.07 21.18
CA ASP A 282 -6.19 0.05 21.26
C ASP A 282 -6.89 0.34 19.92
N GLY A 283 -6.52 -0.37 18.85
CA GLY A 283 -7.11 -0.23 17.52
C GLY A 283 -6.06 0.08 16.45
N CYS A 284 -6.46 0.90 15.47
CA CYS A 284 -5.61 1.28 14.34
C CYS A 284 -5.55 2.80 14.21
N THR A 285 -4.35 3.37 14.30
CA THR A 285 -4.11 4.78 13.93
C THR A 285 -3.70 4.86 12.47
N VAL A 286 -4.17 5.88 11.75
CA VAL A 286 -3.83 6.14 10.35
C VAL A 286 -3.10 7.48 10.22
N GLU A 287 -1.80 7.43 9.93
CA GLU A 287 -1.00 8.58 9.54
C GLU A 287 -0.87 8.63 8.01
N LEU A 288 -0.97 9.82 7.42
CA LEU A 288 -0.92 10.08 5.99
C LEU A 288 0.27 10.98 5.68
N ILE A 289 1.00 10.61 4.63
CA ILE A 289 2.14 11.33 4.09
C ILE A 289 1.78 11.70 2.64
N PRO A 290 1.44 12.97 2.36
CA PRO A 290 1.09 13.43 1.03
C PRO A 290 2.23 13.26 0.02
N LEU A 291 1.86 12.89 -1.21
CA LEU A 291 2.79 12.67 -2.31
C LEU A 291 2.43 13.50 -3.53
N ASN A 292 3.46 13.99 -4.21
CA ASN A 292 3.39 14.35 -5.62
C ASN A 292 3.74 13.14 -6.45
N VAL A 293 2.87 12.79 -7.40
CA VAL A 293 3.11 11.73 -8.38
C VAL A 293 2.92 12.21 -9.81
N LEU A 294 2.70 13.53 -9.99
CA LEU A 294 2.47 14.10 -11.30
C LEU A 294 3.74 14.05 -12.15
N HIS A 295 3.73 13.21 -13.19
CA HIS A 295 4.94 12.89 -13.95
C HIS A 295 5.69 14.13 -14.48
N ARG A 296 4.97 15.21 -14.86
CA ARG A 296 5.58 16.39 -15.47
C ARG A 296 6.46 17.15 -14.48
N GLU A 297 6.20 16.96 -13.18
CA GLU A 297 6.94 17.56 -12.07
C GLU A 297 7.99 16.56 -11.55
N THR A 298 7.58 15.31 -11.34
CA THR A 298 8.37 14.30 -10.61
C THR A 298 9.21 13.39 -11.50
N ARG A 299 8.93 13.34 -12.80
CA ARG A 299 9.57 12.46 -13.79
C ARG A 299 9.53 10.98 -13.40
N PHE A 300 8.41 10.50 -12.82
CA PHE A 300 8.19 9.12 -12.33
C PHE A 300 8.87 8.78 -11.00
N GLN A 301 9.31 9.78 -10.24
CA GLN A 301 9.89 9.61 -8.91
C GLN A 301 9.00 10.27 -7.85
N PRO A 302 8.09 9.54 -7.17
CA PRO A 302 7.23 10.11 -6.14
C PRO A 302 7.99 10.96 -5.12
N GLU A 303 7.40 12.11 -4.78
CA GLU A 303 8.00 13.08 -3.88
C GLU A 303 7.09 13.37 -2.70
N ILE A 304 7.63 13.37 -1.49
CA ILE A 304 6.89 13.73 -0.29
C ILE A 304 6.60 15.23 -0.33
N LEU A 305 5.34 15.60 -0.07
CA LEU A 305 4.91 16.98 0.00
C LEU A 305 4.83 17.44 1.46
N ALA A 306 5.38 18.64 1.71
CA ALA A 306 5.35 19.31 3.00
C ALA A 306 4.84 20.76 2.84
N GLY A 307 4.55 21.41 3.97
CA GLY A 307 3.94 22.74 4.01
C GLY A 307 2.61 22.80 3.24
N TRP A 308 2.33 23.95 2.62
CA TRP A 308 1.05 24.20 1.94
C TRP A 308 0.71 23.18 0.84
N LYS A 309 1.71 22.63 0.14
CA LYS A 309 1.48 21.60 -0.89
C LYS A 309 0.99 20.28 -0.29
N GLY A 310 1.49 19.93 0.90
CA GLY A 310 1.01 18.76 1.63
C GLY A 310 -0.39 19.01 2.20
N GLU A 311 -0.62 20.21 2.75
CA GLU A 311 -1.91 20.63 3.29
C GLU A 311 -3.02 20.63 2.23
N ASP A 312 -2.75 21.07 1.01
CA ASP A 312 -3.69 21.03 -0.13
C ASP A 312 -4.18 19.61 -0.45
N VAL A 313 -3.27 18.62 -0.44
CA VAL A 313 -3.63 17.20 -0.63
C VAL A 313 -4.54 16.72 0.50
N ILE A 314 -4.29 17.17 1.73
CA ILE A 314 -5.08 16.78 2.90
C ILE A 314 -6.44 17.48 2.91
N GLU A 315 -6.52 18.73 2.44
CA GLU A 315 -7.80 19.41 2.24
C GLU A 315 -8.66 18.68 1.21
N ARG A 316 -8.05 18.23 0.09
CA ARG A 316 -8.72 17.35 -0.87
C ARG A 316 -9.20 16.06 -0.21
N LEU A 317 -8.36 15.37 0.55
CA LEU A 317 -8.76 14.14 1.26
C LEU A 317 -9.86 14.37 2.28
N ASN A 318 -9.86 15.48 3.02
CA ASN A 318 -10.97 15.87 3.90
C ASN A 318 -12.27 16.05 3.12
N ARG A 319 -12.24 16.73 1.96
CA ARG A 319 -13.41 16.87 1.08
C ARG A 319 -13.94 15.51 0.61
N LEU A 320 -13.04 14.62 0.18
CA LEU A 320 -13.40 13.28 -0.27
C LEU A 320 -13.91 12.39 0.87
N SER A 321 -13.46 12.63 2.09
CA SER A 321 -13.84 11.85 3.29
C SER A 321 -15.07 12.40 4.01
N ARG A 322 -15.55 13.60 3.64
CA ARG A 322 -16.71 14.27 4.24
C ARG A 322 -17.97 13.39 4.30
N PRO A 323 -18.34 12.60 3.27
CA PRO A 323 -19.50 11.71 3.34
C PRO A 323 -19.42 10.65 4.46
N PHE A 324 -18.21 10.34 4.94
CA PHE A 324 -17.96 9.36 5.99
C PHE A 324 -17.72 10.00 7.37
N GLY A 325 -17.66 11.34 7.45
CA GLY A 325 -17.41 12.07 8.69
C GLY A 325 -15.98 11.98 9.23
N THR A 326 -15.04 11.38 8.47
CA THR A 326 -13.63 11.30 8.84
C THR A 326 -12.99 12.69 8.74
N VAL A 327 -12.19 13.04 9.74
CA VAL A 327 -11.40 14.27 9.75
C VAL A 327 -9.92 13.93 9.75
N ILE A 328 -9.17 14.61 8.91
CA ILE A 328 -7.73 14.47 8.76
C ILE A 328 -7.09 15.80 9.14
N SER A 329 -6.20 15.75 10.12
CA SER A 329 -5.54 16.93 10.67
C SER A 329 -4.08 16.63 11.02
N GLY A 330 -3.24 17.65 10.99
CA GLY A 330 -1.82 17.54 11.29
C GLY A 330 -1.07 18.70 10.66
N SER A 331 0.25 18.62 10.67
CA SER A 331 1.14 19.64 10.13
C SER A 331 2.48 19.03 9.75
N ALA A 332 3.35 19.83 9.12
CA ALA A 332 4.72 19.44 8.79
C ALA A 332 4.84 18.13 7.96
N GLY A 333 3.87 17.86 7.07
CA GLY A 333 3.90 16.69 6.17
C GLY A 333 3.44 15.38 6.83
N ARG A 334 2.89 15.44 8.05
CA ARG A 334 2.33 14.29 8.78
C ARG A 334 0.92 14.60 9.24
N PHE A 335 -0.03 13.76 8.85
CA PHE A 335 -1.45 14.02 9.10
C PHE A 335 -2.14 12.77 9.61
N THR A 336 -2.95 12.88 10.66
CA THR A 336 -3.67 11.74 11.24
C THR A 336 -5.13 11.78 10.85
N ALA A 337 -5.66 10.68 10.33
CA ALA A 337 -7.09 10.49 10.10
C ALA A 337 -7.76 9.97 11.37
N ARG A 338 -8.93 10.51 11.72
CA ARG A 338 -9.67 10.17 12.93
C ARG A 338 -11.13 9.86 12.61
N ALA A 339 -11.68 8.92 13.35
CA ALA A 339 -13.09 8.56 13.29
C ALA A 339 -14.00 9.75 13.68
N PRO A 340 -15.26 9.78 13.18
CA PRO A 340 -16.24 10.78 13.58
C PRO A 340 -16.37 10.88 15.11
N GLY A 341 -16.40 12.10 15.65
CA GLY A 341 -16.61 12.35 17.09
C GLY A 341 -15.36 12.22 17.99
N ALA A 342 -14.21 11.78 17.47
CA ALA A 342 -12.97 11.67 18.25
C ALA A 342 -12.44 13.02 18.79
N ASN A 343 -12.83 14.15 18.18
CA ASN A 343 -12.40 15.49 18.61
C ASN A 343 -13.04 15.98 19.93
N GLN A 344 -14.07 15.30 20.47
CA GLN A 344 -14.71 15.73 21.72
C GLN A 344 -13.98 15.28 22.99
N ARG A 345 -13.00 14.38 22.92
CA ARG A 345 -12.30 13.87 24.12
C ARG A 345 -11.04 14.63 24.51
N LEU A 346 -10.58 15.59 23.70
CA LEU A 346 -9.34 16.35 23.96
C LEU A 346 -9.58 17.78 24.49
N ALA A 347 -10.84 18.19 24.66
CA ALA A 347 -11.20 19.50 25.21
C ALA A 347 -11.58 19.47 26.71
N VAL A 348 -11.45 18.32 27.36
CA VAL A 348 -11.72 18.16 28.81
C VAL A 348 -10.62 17.30 29.43
N ARG A 349 -9.43 17.88 29.59
CA ARG A 349 -8.48 17.52 30.65
C ARG A 349 -7.70 18.75 31.07
#